data_AF-A0A528HZI9-F1
#
_entry.id   AF-A0A528HZI9-F1
#
_cell.length_a   1.000
_cell.length_b   1.000
_cell.length_c   1.000
_cell.angle_alpha   90.00
_cell.angle_beta   90.00
_cell.angle_gamma   90.00
#
_symmetry.space_group_name_H-M   'P 1'
#
loop_
_entity.id
_entity.type
_entity.pdbx_description
1 polymer ?
#
loop_
_entity_poly.entity_id
_entity_poly.type
_entity_poly.pdbx_seq_one_letter_code
_entity_poly.pdbx_strand_id
1 'polypeptide(L)'
;EFIDYGTDPAAMVSAFEAGEVHTNFETSADYVSILDGVDLVKSEVVTASTIVCRTNVTNKPYDDQKVRNALQLAVDNAVVLQLGYGNAGTVAENHHVSPIHPEYYELAKIARDPAKAKALMAEAGQADFEHELITVDEDWHKNTGDAIAAQMRDAGIKVKRTVLPGSTFWNDWTKYPLSMTNWNMRPLGVQVLAIGYRSGEAWNETAWANPEWDAKLNAC
;
A
#
# COMPACT_ATOMS: atom_id res chain seq x y z
N GLU A 1 7.92 -31.45 -1.32
CA GLU A 1 6.66 -31.39 -2.09
C GLU A 1 5.99 -30.07 -1.77
N PHE A 2 5.33 -29.43 -2.73
CA PHE A 2 4.57 -28.19 -2.51
C PHE A 2 3.08 -28.52 -2.61
N ILE A 3 2.31 -28.16 -1.59
CA ILE A 3 0.87 -28.40 -1.53
C ILE A 3 0.19 -27.03 -1.45
N ASP A 4 -0.75 -26.79 -2.36
CA ASP A 4 -1.52 -25.55 -2.40
C ASP A 4 -2.86 -25.76 -1.68
N TYR A 5 -3.02 -25.13 -0.51
CA TYR A 5 -4.25 -25.15 0.30
C TYR A 5 -5.17 -23.94 0.01
N GLY A 6 -4.84 -23.13 -1.01
CA GLY A 6 -5.57 -21.91 -1.34
C GLY A 6 -5.26 -20.73 -0.40
N THR A 7 -6.15 -19.75 -0.38
CA THR A 7 -5.94 -18.46 0.29
C THR A 7 -6.52 -18.39 1.71
N ASP A 8 -7.11 -19.46 2.24
CA ASP A 8 -7.64 -19.49 3.60
C ASP A 8 -6.51 -19.86 4.59
N PRO A 9 -6.05 -18.93 5.44
CA PRO A 9 -4.94 -19.22 6.34
C PRO A 9 -5.29 -20.26 7.43
N ALA A 10 -6.58 -20.50 7.70
CA ALA A 10 -7.00 -21.53 8.66
C ALA A 10 -6.67 -22.96 8.18
N ALA A 11 -6.65 -23.18 6.86
CA ALA A 11 -6.24 -24.45 6.28
C ALA A 11 -4.76 -24.74 6.57
N MET A 12 -3.91 -23.71 6.58
CA MET A 12 -2.49 -23.84 6.90
C MET A 12 -2.26 -24.28 8.35
N VAL A 13 -3.02 -23.73 9.29
CA VAL A 13 -2.95 -24.14 10.72
C VAL A 13 -3.29 -25.62 10.86
N SER A 14 -4.39 -26.05 10.24
CA SER A 14 -4.82 -27.45 10.27
C SER A 14 -3.78 -28.40 9.65
N ALA A 15 -3.12 -27.98 8.57
CA ALA A 15 -2.07 -28.76 7.91
C ALA A 15 -0.83 -28.95 8.80
N PHE A 16 -0.44 -27.92 9.57
CA PHE A 16 0.63 -28.05 10.56
C PHE A 16 0.24 -28.98 11.71
N GLU A 17 -0.97 -28.84 12.26
CA GLU A 17 -1.47 -29.70 13.34
C GLU A 17 -1.56 -31.18 12.92
N ALA A 18 -1.93 -31.44 11.67
CA ALA A 18 -1.99 -32.77 11.07
C ALA A 18 -0.60 -33.34 10.68
N GLY A 19 0.46 -32.52 10.69
CA GLY A 19 1.79 -32.91 10.24
C GLY A 19 1.91 -33.10 8.73
N GLU A 20 0.98 -32.54 7.95
CA GLU A 20 0.97 -32.62 6.48
C GLU A 20 2.04 -31.70 5.86
N VAL A 21 2.38 -30.60 6.56
CA VAL A 21 3.40 -29.64 6.14
C VAL A 21 4.45 -29.44 7.23
N HIS A 22 5.68 -29.14 6.81
CA HIS A 22 6.82 -28.88 7.70
C HIS A 22 7.20 -27.39 7.73
N THR A 23 6.79 -26.64 6.72
CA THR A 23 7.09 -25.22 6.54
C THR A 23 6.03 -24.59 5.65
N ASN A 24 5.77 -23.30 5.84
CA ASN A 24 4.91 -22.49 4.99
C ASN A 24 5.70 -21.37 4.32
N PHE A 25 5.14 -20.80 3.25
CA PHE A 25 5.74 -19.69 2.53
C PHE A 25 5.64 -18.38 3.33
N GLU A 26 4.46 -18.10 3.89
CA GLU A 26 4.20 -16.91 4.70
C GLU A 26 3.12 -17.19 5.76
N THR A 27 3.14 -16.37 6.80
CA THR A 27 2.11 -16.32 7.85
C THR A 27 1.55 -14.91 7.86
N SER A 28 0.25 -14.75 7.64
CA SER A 28 -0.42 -13.45 7.75
C SER A 28 -0.44 -12.97 9.20
N ALA A 29 -0.44 -11.64 9.41
CA ALA A 29 -0.37 -11.01 10.72
C ALA A 29 -1.40 -11.57 11.72
N ASP A 30 -2.63 -11.79 11.28
CA ASP A 30 -3.74 -12.28 12.09
C ASP A 30 -3.53 -13.72 12.61
N TYR A 31 -2.68 -14.51 11.94
CA TYR A 31 -2.43 -15.92 12.26
C TYR A 31 -1.10 -16.17 12.98
N VAL A 32 -0.23 -15.15 13.10
CA VAL A 32 1.06 -15.28 13.83
C VAL A 32 0.83 -15.77 15.25
N SER A 33 -0.10 -15.14 15.99
CA SER A 33 -0.37 -15.52 17.38
C SER A 33 -1.00 -16.92 17.53
N ILE A 34 -1.73 -17.38 16.50
CA ILE A 34 -2.32 -18.72 16.47
C ILE A 34 -1.21 -19.76 16.28
N LEU A 35 -0.32 -19.53 15.30
CA LEU A 35 0.80 -20.43 15.02
C LEU A 35 1.90 -20.39 16.10
N ASP A 36 2.05 -19.28 16.84
CA ASP A 36 2.90 -19.23 18.04
C ASP A 36 2.40 -20.20 19.15
N GLY A 37 1.13 -20.62 19.10
CA GLY A 37 0.58 -21.65 19.98
C GLY A 37 0.87 -23.08 19.53
N VAL A 38 1.41 -23.27 18.33
CA VAL A 38 1.88 -24.54 17.79
C VAL A 38 3.41 -24.60 18.02
N ASP A 39 3.96 -25.78 18.32
CA ASP A 39 5.41 -25.96 18.60
C ASP A 39 6.26 -25.85 17.31
N LEU A 40 6.20 -24.69 16.66
CA LEU A 40 6.87 -24.36 15.41
C LEU A 40 8.04 -23.39 15.67
N VAL A 41 9.04 -23.44 14.79
CA VAL A 41 10.11 -22.46 14.78
C VAL A 41 9.68 -21.26 13.96
N LYS A 42 9.51 -20.11 14.62
CA LYS A 42 9.24 -18.84 13.94
C LYS A 42 10.51 -18.27 13.31
N SER A 43 10.42 -17.94 12.02
CA SER A 43 11.42 -17.16 11.28
C SER A 43 10.79 -15.86 10.83
N GLU A 44 11.44 -14.73 11.11
CA GLU A 44 10.96 -13.39 10.76
C GLU A 44 12.03 -12.64 9.97
N VAL A 45 11.62 -12.01 8.88
CA VAL A 45 12.50 -11.16 8.07
C VAL A 45 11.72 -9.97 7.52
N VAL A 46 12.30 -8.78 7.60
CA VAL A 46 11.73 -7.58 6.97
C VAL A 46 11.93 -7.66 5.46
N THR A 47 10.87 -7.39 4.69
CA THR A 47 10.91 -7.37 3.23
C THR A 47 10.85 -5.94 2.70
N ALA A 48 11.11 -5.76 1.40
CA ALA A 48 10.82 -4.51 0.71
C ALA A 48 9.40 -4.45 0.12
N SER A 49 8.53 -5.41 0.47
CA SER A 49 7.13 -5.34 0.05
C SER A 49 6.43 -4.20 0.79
N THR A 50 5.56 -3.45 0.09
CA THR A 50 4.87 -2.29 0.67
C THR A 50 3.46 -2.20 0.13
N ILE A 51 2.52 -1.76 0.96
CA ILE A 51 1.23 -1.28 0.46
C ILE A 51 1.34 0.17 0.05
N VAL A 52 0.53 0.54 -0.92
CA VAL A 52 0.53 1.86 -1.52
C VAL A 52 -0.92 2.30 -1.61
N CYS A 53 -1.23 3.45 -1.05
CA CYS A 53 -2.42 4.22 -1.41
C CYS A 53 -1.97 5.35 -2.31
N ARG A 54 -2.54 5.44 -3.51
CA ARG A 54 -2.05 6.34 -4.55
C ARG A 54 -3.18 6.97 -5.31
N THR A 55 -2.81 8.06 -5.98
CA THR A 55 -3.66 8.74 -6.93
C THR A 55 -3.13 8.58 -8.34
N ASN A 56 -4.01 8.35 -9.30
CA ASN A 56 -3.68 8.48 -10.71
C ASN A 56 -3.84 9.95 -11.15
N VAL A 57 -2.73 10.60 -11.51
CA VAL A 57 -2.67 12.06 -11.74
C VAL A 57 -3.35 12.51 -13.02
N THR A 58 -3.79 11.58 -13.88
CA THR A 58 -4.57 11.92 -15.08
C THR A 58 -6.07 12.04 -14.79
N ASN A 59 -6.51 11.65 -13.59
CA ASN A 59 -7.87 11.79 -13.13
C ASN A 59 -8.04 13.03 -12.24
N LYS A 60 -9.08 13.81 -12.50
CA LYS A 60 -9.45 14.91 -11.59
C LYS A 60 -10.02 14.35 -10.28
N PRO A 61 -9.75 15.00 -9.12
CA PRO A 61 -8.97 16.22 -8.94
C PRO A 61 -7.48 15.96 -8.62
N TYR A 62 -6.99 14.75 -8.90
CA TYR A 62 -5.64 14.32 -8.52
C TYR A 62 -4.54 14.83 -9.46
N ASP A 63 -4.91 15.48 -10.56
CA ASP A 63 -4.02 16.32 -11.38
C ASP A 63 -3.44 17.48 -10.54
N ASP A 64 -4.19 18.01 -9.58
CA ASP A 64 -3.71 19.04 -8.65
C ASP A 64 -2.82 18.46 -7.54
N GLN A 65 -1.58 18.97 -7.44
CA GLN A 65 -0.63 18.57 -6.41
C GLN A 65 -1.12 18.90 -4.99
N LYS A 66 -1.92 19.97 -4.81
CA LYS A 66 -2.46 20.34 -3.50
C LYS A 66 -3.39 19.26 -2.95
N VAL A 67 -4.21 18.65 -3.82
CA VAL A 67 -5.10 17.54 -3.46
C VAL A 67 -4.26 16.34 -3.02
N ARG A 68 -3.23 15.97 -3.78
CA ARG A 68 -2.35 14.83 -3.41
C ARG A 68 -1.64 15.06 -2.08
N ASN A 69 -1.12 16.26 -1.85
CA ASN A 69 -0.49 16.64 -0.59
C ASN A 69 -1.50 16.63 0.57
N ALA A 70 -2.74 17.06 0.33
CA ALA A 70 -3.80 17.02 1.34
C ALA A 70 -4.12 15.59 1.77
N LEU A 71 -4.25 14.65 0.82
CA LEU A 71 -4.48 13.24 1.11
C LEU A 71 -3.35 12.64 1.95
N GLN A 72 -2.10 12.94 1.61
CA GLN A 72 -0.93 12.48 2.36
C GLN A 72 -0.89 13.05 3.79
N LEU A 73 -1.19 14.34 3.96
CA LEU A 73 -1.22 14.99 5.28
C LEU A 73 -2.39 14.54 6.15
N ALA A 74 -3.46 14.00 5.57
CA ALA A 74 -4.61 13.51 6.33
C ALA A 74 -4.32 12.19 7.08
N VAL A 75 -3.30 11.44 6.67
CA VAL A 75 -3.07 10.04 7.07
C VAL A 75 -1.78 9.92 7.90
N ASP A 76 -1.86 9.21 9.02
CA ASP A 76 -0.71 8.72 9.79
C ASP A 76 -0.45 7.25 9.44
N ASN A 77 0.70 6.99 8.82
CA ASN A 77 1.10 5.65 8.40
C ASN A 77 1.32 4.68 9.58
N ALA A 78 1.65 5.15 10.78
CA ALA A 78 1.79 4.29 11.95
C ALA A 78 0.43 3.75 12.41
N VAL A 79 -0.61 4.61 12.40
CA VAL A 79 -1.99 4.21 12.69
C VAL A 79 -2.51 3.26 11.61
N VAL A 80 -2.17 3.51 10.34
CA VAL A 80 -2.52 2.60 9.24
C VAL A 80 -1.88 1.22 9.43
N LEU A 81 -0.59 1.15 9.77
CA LEU A 81 0.10 -0.12 10.02
C LEU A 81 -0.53 -0.88 11.20
N GLN A 82 -0.85 -0.18 12.28
CA GLN A 82 -1.46 -0.79 13.47
C GLN A 82 -2.85 -1.37 13.16
N LEU A 83 -3.74 -0.57 12.56
CA LEU A 83 -5.13 -0.96 12.33
C LEU A 83 -5.31 -1.85 11.10
N GLY A 84 -4.45 -1.69 10.09
CA GLY A 84 -4.52 -2.43 8.84
C GLY A 84 -3.81 -3.77 8.89
N TYR A 85 -2.68 -3.86 9.61
CA TYR A 85 -1.79 -5.04 9.57
C TYR A 85 -1.22 -5.44 10.94
N GLY A 86 -1.81 -4.96 12.04
CA GLY A 86 -1.47 -5.43 13.39
C GLY A 86 -0.01 -5.19 13.81
N ASN A 87 0.65 -4.17 13.26
CA ASN A 87 2.09 -3.91 13.44
C ASN A 87 3.04 -5.01 12.93
N ALA A 88 2.59 -5.89 12.03
CA ALA A 88 3.44 -6.93 11.42
C ALA A 88 4.32 -6.37 10.29
N GLY A 89 5.00 -5.25 10.51
CA GLY A 89 5.86 -4.59 9.53
C GLY A 89 6.48 -3.31 10.07
N THR A 90 7.05 -2.51 9.16
CA THR A 90 7.63 -1.20 9.48
C THR A 90 6.79 -0.07 8.91
N VAL A 91 6.78 1.08 9.57
CA VAL A 91 6.03 2.26 9.11
C VAL A 91 6.59 2.72 7.76
N ALA A 92 5.72 2.86 6.75
CA ALA A 92 6.12 3.30 5.42
C ALA A 92 6.50 4.79 5.38
N GLU A 93 7.51 5.13 4.58
CA GLU A 93 8.08 6.48 4.44
C GLU A 93 7.51 7.28 3.25
N ASN A 94 6.40 6.79 2.67
CA ASN A 94 5.77 7.34 1.46
C ASN A 94 6.65 7.33 0.21
N HIS A 95 7.59 6.39 0.12
CA HIS A 95 8.32 6.05 -1.09
C HIS A 95 8.59 4.54 -1.15
N HIS A 96 8.84 4.03 -2.37
CA HIS A 96 9.01 2.60 -2.62
C HIS A 96 10.40 2.05 -2.28
N VAL A 97 11.41 2.91 -2.20
CA VAL A 97 12.78 2.47 -1.91
C VAL A 97 12.88 2.13 -0.42
N SER A 98 12.80 0.85 -0.07
CA SER A 98 12.98 0.35 1.30
C SER A 98 14.42 0.53 1.83
N PRO A 99 14.61 0.70 3.17
CA PRO A 99 15.93 0.72 3.82
C PRO A 99 16.83 -0.49 3.54
N ILE A 100 16.27 -1.61 3.07
CA ILE A 100 17.08 -2.80 2.71
C ILE A 100 17.77 -2.65 1.34
N HIS A 101 17.32 -1.71 0.51
CA HIS A 101 17.92 -1.48 -0.80
C HIS A 101 19.20 -0.66 -0.69
N PRO A 102 20.24 -0.95 -1.49
CA PRO A 102 21.48 -0.19 -1.46
C PRO A 102 21.30 1.27 -1.91
N GLU A 103 20.28 1.57 -2.71
CA GLU A 103 19.97 2.94 -3.16
C GLU A 103 19.09 3.74 -2.18
N TYR A 104 18.79 3.20 -0.99
CA TYR A 104 17.97 3.89 0.00
C TYR A 104 18.55 5.26 0.35
N TYR A 105 17.65 6.25 0.43
CA TYR A 105 17.95 7.59 0.88
C TYR A 105 16.80 8.08 1.77
N GLU A 106 17.10 8.41 3.02
CA GLU A 106 16.10 8.88 3.97
C GLU A 106 15.56 10.25 3.54
N LEU A 107 14.25 10.31 3.28
CA LEU A 107 13.55 11.55 2.99
C LEU A 107 12.97 12.15 4.28
N ALA A 108 12.71 13.46 4.26
CA ALA A 108 12.02 14.11 5.36
C ALA A 108 10.64 13.48 5.59
N LYS A 109 10.40 12.99 6.80
CA LYS A 109 9.14 12.36 7.17
C LYS A 109 7.99 13.37 7.11
N ILE A 110 6.86 12.93 6.57
CA ILE A 110 5.66 13.75 6.45
C ILE A 110 4.76 13.41 7.62
N ALA A 111 4.65 14.34 8.57
CA ALA A 111 3.76 14.20 9.71
C ALA A 111 2.31 14.47 9.32
N ARG A 112 1.38 13.72 9.92
CA ARG A 112 -0.06 13.96 9.78
C ARG A 112 -0.41 15.36 10.27
N ASP A 113 -1.10 16.12 9.42
CA ASP A 113 -1.62 17.46 9.70
C ASP A 113 -3.02 17.60 9.08
N PRO A 114 -4.07 17.19 9.81
CA PRO A 114 -5.45 17.20 9.30
C PRO A 114 -5.96 18.62 9.00
N ALA A 115 -5.50 19.62 9.76
CA ALA A 115 -5.91 21.00 9.57
C ALA A 115 -5.35 21.55 8.25
N LYS A 116 -4.06 21.31 7.97
CA LYS A 116 -3.44 21.69 6.70
C LYS A 116 -3.99 20.88 5.53
N ALA A 117 -4.28 19.60 5.71
CA ALA A 117 -4.93 18.78 4.69
C ALA A 117 -6.28 19.40 4.26
N LYS A 118 -7.14 19.76 5.22
CA LYS A 118 -8.42 20.42 4.95
C LYS A 118 -8.25 21.77 4.26
N ALA A 119 -7.28 22.57 4.68
CA ALA A 119 -6.98 23.86 4.06
C ALA A 119 -6.56 23.71 2.60
N LEU A 120 -5.67 22.75 2.29
CA LEU A 120 -5.23 22.46 0.92
C LEU A 120 -6.38 22.00 0.03
N MET A 121 -7.32 21.19 0.53
CA MET A 121 -8.52 20.83 -0.23
C MET A 121 -9.40 22.04 -0.55
N ALA A 122 -9.55 22.96 0.40
CA ALA A 122 -10.28 24.22 0.17
C ALA A 122 -9.58 25.12 -0.85
N GLU A 123 -8.25 25.26 -0.75
CA GLU A 123 -7.45 26.03 -1.71
C GLU A 123 -7.50 25.45 -3.14
N ALA A 124 -7.57 24.12 -3.26
CA ALA A 124 -7.74 23.43 -4.54
C ALA A 124 -9.18 23.53 -5.10
N GLY A 125 -10.12 24.10 -4.33
CA GLY A 125 -11.53 24.14 -4.69
C GLY A 125 -12.23 22.78 -4.61
N GLN A 126 -11.68 21.84 -3.84
CA GLN A 126 -12.14 20.44 -3.74
C GLN A 126 -12.69 20.07 -2.36
N ALA A 127 -12.99 21.04 -1.50
CA ALA A 127 -13.51 20.79 -0.15
C ALA A 127 -14.78 19.93 -0.12
N ASP A 128 -15.60 20.00 -1.17
CA ASP A 128 -16.85 19.25 -1.30
C ASP A 128 -16.75 17.97 -2.13
N PHE A 129 -15.60 17.72 -2.76
CA PHE A 129 -15.38 16.52 -3.57
C PHE A 129 -15.40 15.27 -2.68
N GLU A 130 -16.23 14.30 -3.03
CA GLU A 130 -16.23 12.99 -2.37
C GLU A 130 -15.29 12.04 -3.11
N HIS A 131 -14.18 11.72 -2.45
CA HIS A 131 -13.22 10.75 -2.97
C HIS A 131 -13.80 9.33 -2.93
N GLU A 132 -13.39 8.49 -3.86
CA GLU A 132 -13.66 7.06 -3.83
C GLU A 132 -12.34 6.32 -3.67
N LEU A 133 -12.13 5.71 -2.51
CA LEU A 133 -10.95 4.89 -2.26
C LEU A 133 -11.27 3.43 -2.59
N ILE A 134 -10.67 2.94 -3.68
CA ILE A 134 -10.90 1.60 -4.20
C ILE A 134 -9.83 0.64 -3.68
N THR A 135 -10.23 -0.50 -3.13
CA THR A 135 -9.32 -1.57 -2.72
C THR A 135 -9.76 -2.92 -3.25
N VAL A 136 -8.81 -3.85 -3.32
CA VAL A 136 -9.11 -5.27 -3.55
C VAL A 136 -9.59 -5.94 -2.25
N ASP A 137 -10.48 -6.92 -2.36
CA ASP A 137 -10.94 -7.79 -1.27
C ASP A 137 -9.97 -8.96 -1.03
N GLU A 138 -8.71 -8.63 -0.78
CA GLU A 138 -7.62 -9.59 -0.57
C GLU A 138 -6.78 -9.17 0.65
N ASP A 139 -6.39 -10.15 1.45
CA ASP A 139 -5.54 -10.00 2.63
C ASP A 139 -5.94 -8.81 3.53
N TRP A 140 -4.97 -7.94 3.81
CA TRP A 140 -5.06 -6.81 4.71
C TRP A 140 -5.38 -5.48 3.99
N HIS A 141 -5.62 -5.51 2.67
CA HIS A 141 -5.90 -4.31 1.86
C HIS A 141 -7.17 -3.59 2.31
N LYS A 142 -8.23 -4.36 2.61
CA LYS A 142 -9.51 -3.82 3.06
C LYS A 142 -9.36 -3.06 4.37
N ASN A 143 -8.78 -3.70 5.39
CA ASN A 143 -8.57 -3.12 6.73
C ASN A 143 -7.70 -1.85 6.65
N THR A 144 -6.64 -1.90 5.84
CA THR A 144 -5.75 -0.76 5.62
C THR A 144 -6.47 0.41 4.96
N GLY A 145 -7.28 0.14 3.93
CA GLY A 145 -8.06 1.17 3.26
C GLY A 145 -9.17 1.76 4.13
N ASP A 146 -9.76 0.95 5.02
CA ASP A 146 -10.73 1.44 6.01
C ASP A 146 -10.06 2.38 7.03
N ALA A 147 -8.85 2.04 7.50
CA ALA A 147 -8.04 2.90 8.36
C ALA A 147 -7.67 4.24 7.67
N ILE A 148 -7.26 4.20 6.40
CA ILE A 148 -6.96 5.40 5.61
C ILE A 148 -8.21 6.27 5.46
N ALA A 149 -9.34 5.68 5.06
CA ALA A 149 -10.57 6.45 4.86
C ALA A 149 -11.14 7.03 6.16
N ALA A 150 -11.01 6.33 7.29
CA ALA A 150 -11.35 6.88 8.59
C ALA A 150 -10.53 8.15 8.88
N GLN A 151 -9.20 8.09 8.69
CA GLN A 151 -8.33 9.25 8.93
C GLN A 151 -8.60 10.42 7.97
N MET A 152 -8.94 10.14 6.70
CA MET A 152 -9.38 11.15 5.74
C MET A 152 -10.67 11.84 6.21
N ARG A 153 -11.67 11.09 6.69
CA ARG A 153 -12.91 11.65 7.24
C ARG A 153 -12.67 12.47 8.49
N ASP A 154 -11.79 12.02 9.38
CA ASP A 154 -11.38 12.79 10.57
C ASP A 154 -10.72 14.12 10.20
N ALA A 155 -9.98 14.16 9.07
CA ALA A 155 -9.43 15.38 8.50
C ALA A 155 -10.47 16.27 7.79
N GLY A 156 -11.73 15.84 7.73
CA GLY A 156 -12.82 16.55 7.04
C GLY A 156 -12.80 16.39 5.52
N ILE A 157 -12.10 15.37 5.00
CA ILE A 157 -12.08 15.01 3.58
C ILE A 157 -13.14 13.94 3.34
N LYS A 158 -14.10 14.22 2.45
CA LYS A 158 -15.18 13.28 2.12
C LYS A 158 -14.60 12.09 1.35
N VAL A 159 -14.86 10.88 1.82
CA VAL A 159 -14.44 9.66 1.14
C VAL A 159 -15.44 8.52 1.36
N LYS A 160 -15.76 7.82 0.28
CA LYS A 160 -16.46 6.53 0.29
C LYS A 160 -15.50 5.38 -0.02
N ARG A 161 -15.85 4.19 0.45
CA ARG A 161 -15.08 2.96 0.28
C ARG A 161 -15.74 2.11 -0.80
N THR A 162 -14.92 1.58 -1.70
CA THR A 162 -15.33 0.58 -2.68
C THR A 162 -14.34 -0.58 -2.61
N VAL A 163 -14.83 -1.76 -2.26
CA VAL A 163 -14.01 -2.97 -2.16
C VAL A 163 -14.43 -3.90 -3.31
N LEU A 164 -13.48 -4.26 -4.17
CA LEU A 164 -13.73 -5.05 -5.37
C LEU A 164 -13.12 -6.44 -5.24
N PRO A 165 -13.77 -7.49 -5.75
CA PRO A 165 -13.13 -8.80 -5.91
C PRO A 165 -11.88 -8.68 -6.80
N GLY A 166 -10.83 -9.46 -6.52
CA GLY A 166 -9.58 -9.46 -7.30
C GLY A 166 -9.78 -9.60 -8.79
N SER A 167 -10.65 -10.53 -9.22
CA SER A 167 -10.98 -10.75 -10.63
C SER A 167 -11.54 -9.53 -11.36
N THR A 168 -12.08 -8.56 -10.62
CA THR A 168 -12.54 -7.27 -11.15
C THR A 168 -11.47 -6.20 -11.00
N PHE A 169 -10.87 -6.08 -9.81
CA PHE A 169 -9.89 -5.06 -9.48
C PHE A 169 -8.69 -5.08 -10.42
N TRP A 170 -8.12 -6.26 -10.68
CA TRP A 170 -6.89 -6.42 -11.45
C TRP A 170 -7.05 -6.12 -12.95
N ASN A 171 -8.27 -5.95 -13.47
CA ASN A 171 -8.47 -5.55 -14.87
C ASN A 171 -8.14 -4.06 -15.12
N ASP A 172 -8.30 -3.20 -14.11
CA ASP A 172 -8.20 -1.75 -14.24
C ASP A 172 -7.36 -1.09 -13.12
N TRP A 173 -6.59 -1.88 -12.36
CA TRP A 173 -5.86 -1.45 -11.16
C TRP A 173 -4.92 -0.23 -11.34
N THR A 174 -4.39 0.01 -12.55
CA THR A 174 -3.54 1.17 -12.86
C THR A 174 -4.34 2.42 -13.26
N LYS A 175 -5.64 2.29 -13.54
CA LYS A 175 -6.49 3.37 -14.05
C LYS A 175 -7.35 4.01 -12.96
N TYR A 176 -7.54 3.34 -11.83
CA TYR A 176 -8.38 3.86 -10.75
C TYR A 176 -7.87 5.22 -10.25
N PRO A 177 -8.78 6.22 -10.06
CA PRO A 177 -8.36 7.56 -9.65
C PRO A 177 -7.67 7.62 -8.29
N LEU A 178 -8.20 6.89 -7.31
CA LEU A 178 -7.64 6.72 -5.96
C LEU A 178 -7.83 5.26 -5.54
N SER A 179 -6.73 4.54 -5.41
CA SER A 179 -6.78 3.11 -5.12
C SER A 179 -5.58 2.66 -4.29
N MET A 180 -5.63 1.40 -3.85
CA MET A 180 -4.50 0.75 -3.20
C MET A 180 -4.08 -0.52 -3.90
N THR A 181 -2.77 -0.80 -3.88
CA THR A 181 -2.21 -2.14 -4.09
C THR A 181 -1.02 -2.38 -3.19
N ASN A 182 -0.54 -3.61 -3.18
CA ASN A 182 0.79 -3.96 -2.75
C ASN A 182 1.78 -3.93 -3.91
N TRP A 183 3.04 -3.61 -3.59
CA TRP A 183 4.20 -3.89 -4.41
C TRP A 183 5.05 -4.93 -3.71
N ASN A 184 5.30 -6.04 -4.37
CA ASN A 184 6.16 -7.10 -3.85
C ASN A 184 7.64 -6.68 -3.96
N MET A 185 8.46 -7.20 -3.04
CA MET A 185 9.89 -6.96 -2.97
C MET A 185 10.61 -7.12 -4.33
N ARG A 186 11.61 -6.25 -4.54
CA ARG A 186 12.65 -6.38 -5.58
C ARG A 186 14.02 -6.35 -4.90
N PRO A 187 15.07 -6.88 -5.53
CA PRO A 187 16.41 -6.83 -4.97
C PRO A 187 17.00 -5.41 -4.93
N LEU A 188 16.59 -4.52 -5.84
CA LEU A 188 17.09 -3.14 -5.92
C LEU A 188 15.95 -2.13 -5.97
N GLY A 189 16.14 -0.97 -5.33
CA GLY A 189 15.15 0.11 -5.31
C GLY A 189 14.91 0.68 -6.71
N VAL A 190 15.97 0.79 -7.51
CA VAL A 190 15.90 1.27 -8.89
C VAL A 190 14.97 0.43 -9.77
N GLN A 191 14.85 -0.88 -9.51
CA GLN A 191 13.93 -1.74 -10.25
C GLN A 191 12.46 -1.40 -9.95
N VAL A 192 12.15 -1.07 -8.70
CA VAL A 192 10.79 -0.63 -8.31
C VAL A 192 10.49 0.71 -8.96
N LEU A 193 11.44 1.65 -8.90
CA LEU A 193 11.30 2.97 -9.53
C LEU A 193 11.11 2.87 -11.05
N ALA A 194 11.89 2.02 -11.71
CA ALA A 194 11.81 1.78 -13.15
C ALA A 194 10.42 1.30 -13.54
N ILE A 195 9.86 0.30 -12.85
CA ILE A 195 8.59 -0.33 -13.24
C ILE A 195 7.38 0.53 -12.83
N GLY A 196 7.45 1.23 -11.70
CA GLY A 196 6.31 1.97 -11.13
C GLY A 196 6.24 3.46 -11.49
N TYR A 197 7.35 4.09 -11.92
CA TYR A 197 7.41 5.55 -12.07
C TYR A 197 8.06 6.05 -13.36
N ARG A 198 8.68 5.19 -14.18
CA ARG A 198 9.11 5.63 -15.51
C ARG A 198 7.88 5.90 -16.37
N SER A 199 7.93 6.98 -17.13
CA SER A 199 6.82 7.36 -18.01
C SER A 199 6.50 6.24 -19.01
N GLY A 200 5.23 5.87 -19.11
CA GLY A 200 4.73 4.89 -20.09
C GLY A 200 4.88 3.42 -19.69
N GLU A 201 5.47 3.12 -18.53
CA GLU A 201 5.55 1.73 -18.04
C GLU A 201 4.17 1.18 -17.69
N ALA A 202 3.98 -0.12 -17.97
CA ALA A 202 2.67 -0.77 -17.82
C ALA A 202 2.14 -0.78 -16.38
N TRP A 203 3.04 -0.75 -15.39
CA TRP A 203 2.71 -0.78 -13.96
C TRP A 203 2.82 0.62 -13.33
N ASN A 204 2.96 1.68 -14.13
CA ASN A 204 2.88 3.05 -13.65
C ASN A 204 1.42 3.43 -13.34
N GLU A 205 1.00 2.96 -12.19
CA GLU A 205 -0.30 3.12 -11.58
C GLU A 205 -0.62 4.55 -11.09
N THR A 206 0.36 5.44 -11.10
CA THR A 206 0.17 6.88 -10.83
C THR A 206 -0.11 7.67 -12.10
N ALA A 207 0.21 7.09 -13.27
CA ALA A 207 0.28 7.78 -14.57
C ALA A 207 1.12 9.07 -14.55
N TRP A 208 1.99 9.24 -13.55
CA TRP A 208 2.89 10.38 -13.47
C TRP A 208 4.00 10.24 -14.51
N ALA A 209 4.36 11.36 -15.13
CA ALA A 209 5.39 11.41 -16.16
C ALA A 209 6.25 12.66 -15.96
N ASN A 210 7.56 12.50 -16.01
CA ASN A 210 8.52 13.60 -15.91
C ASN A 210 9.81 13.27 -16.69
N PRO A 211 10.13 14.02 -17.76
CA PRO A 211 11.31 13.75 -18.57
C PRO A 211 12.65 13.83 -17.82
N GLU A 212 12.76 14.71 -16.81
CA GLU A 212 13.99 14.81 -16.00
C GLU A 212 14.16 13.58 -15.10
N TRP A 213 13.05 13.08 -14.55
CA TRP A 213 13.04 11.85 -13.78
C TRP A 213 13.45 10.65 -14.64
N ASP A 214 12.83 10.49 -15.80
CA ASP A 214 13.14 9.39 -16.72
C ASP A 214 14.61 9.41 -17.15
N ALA A 215 15.16 10.59 -17.42
CA ALA A 215 16.57 10.76 -17.77
C ALA A 215 17.51 10.31 -16.63
N LYS A 216 17.21 10.69 -15.38
CA LYS A 216 18.00 10.26 -14.21
C LYS A 216 17.91 8.76 -14.00
N LEU A 217 16.71 8.20 -14.13
CA LEU A 217 16.46 6.78 -13.92
C LEU A 217 17.10 5.89 -14.99
N ASN A 218 17.22 6.37 -16.23
CA ASN A 218 17.89 5.65 -17.32
C ASN A 218 19.43 5.76 -17.28
N ALA A 219 19.97 6.67 -16.46
CA ALA A 219 21.41 6.84 -16.28
C ALA A 219 22.00 5.93 -15.18
N CYS A 220 21.13 5.27 -14.40
CA CYS A 220 21.47 4.28 -13.38
C CYS A 220 21.48 2.87 -13.98
#